data_AF-A0A961JGC5-F1
#
_entry.id   AF-A0A961JGC5-F1
#
_cell.length_a   1.000
_cell.length_b   1.000
_cell.length_c   1.000
_cell.angle_alpha   90.00
_cell.angle_beta   90.00
_cell.angle_gamma   90.00
#
_symmetry.space_group_name_H-M   'P 1'
#
loop_
_entity.id
_entity.type
_entity.pdbx_description
1 polymer ?
#
loop_
_entity_poly.entity_id
_entity_poly.type
_entity_poly.pdbx_seq_one_letter_code
_entity_poly.pdbx_strand_id
1 'polypeptide(L)'
;MGLFTKFAQSADLVKGMADRLGIDLTARMIRQPFTEPMAMRAMTLRCADCASHAECTTLQDANAHLDSAPAYCLNGRKFKAMQAG
;
A
#
# COMPACT_ATOMS: atom_id res chain seq x y z
N MET A 1 -12.29 -13.04 13.35
CA MET A 1 -11.54 -12.71 12.12
C MET A 1 -12.28 -13.27 10.91
N GLY A 2 -12.71 -12.42 9.99
CA GLY A 2 -13.29 -12.84 8.70
C GLY A 2 -12.48 -12.31 7.52
N LEU A 3 -12.66 -12.89 6.34
CA LEU A 3 -11.97 -12.47 5.11
C LEU A 3 -12.16 -10.97 4.82
N PHE A 4 -13.36 -10.44 5.08
CA PHE A 4 -13.67 -9.02 4.94
C PHE A 4 -12.80 -8.12 5.82
N THR A 5 -12.51 -8.52 7.06
CA THR A 5 -11.64 -7.77 7.97
C THR A 5 -10.21 -7.71 7.44
N LYS A 6 -9.71 -8.82 6.86
CA LYS A 6 -8.36 -8.86 6.30
C LYS A 6 -8.23 -7.94 5.08
N PHE A 7 -9.23 -7.90 4.20
CA PHE A 7 -9.23 -7.00 3.05
C PHE A 7 -9.24 -5.52 3.46
N ALA A 8 -10.06 -5.15 4.44
CA ALA A 8 -10.09 -3.78 4.96
C ALA A 8 -8.72 -3.37 5.54
N GLN A 9 -8.15 -4.21 6.41
CA GLN A 9 -6.81 -3.99 6.98
C GLN A 9 -5.72 -3.90 5.90
N SER A 10 -5.82 -4.71 4.85
CA SER A 10 -4.89 -4.68 3.73
C SER A 10 -4.97 -3.35 2.95
N ALA A 11 -6.19 -2.82 2.76
CA ALA A 11 -6.38 -1.55 2.09
C ALA A 11 -5.78 -0.40 2.92
N ASP A 12 -6.01 -0.42 4.24
CA ASP A 12 -5.44 0.56 5.16
C ASP A 12 -3.91 0.50 5.18
N LEU A 13 -3.33 -0.70 5.23
CA LEU A 13 -1.87 -0.88 5.17
C LEU A 13 -1.27 -0.41 3.84
N VAL A 14 -1.94 -0.68 2.70
CA VAL A 14 -1.46 -0.22 1.40
C VAL A 14 -1.51 1.31 1.32
N LYS A 15 -2.61 1.92 1.78
CA LYS A 15 -2.74 3.38 1.82
C LYS A 15 -1.69 4.00 2.74
N GLY A 16 -1.56 3.51 3.96
CA GLY A 16 -0.58 4.04 4.93
C GLY A 16 0.87 3.87 4.48
N MET A 17 1.18 2.82 3.72
CA MET A 17 2.49 2.66 3.09
C MET A 17 2.71 3.69 1.97
N ALA A 18 1.72 3.92 1.11
CA ALA A 18 1.80 4.97 0.08
C ALA A 18 2.04 6.36 0.68
N ASP A 19 1.28 6.71 1.72
CA ASP A 19 1.41 8.00 2.42
C ASP A 19 2.84 8.19 2.96
N ARG A 20 3.38 7.17 3.62
CA ARG A 20 4.76 7.20 4.17
C ARG A 20 5.83 7.27 3.10
N LEU A 21 5.59 6.70 1.93
CA LEU A 21 6.48 6.76 0.77
C LEU A 21 6.37 8.08 -0.02
N GLY A 22 5.52 9.01 0.43
CA GLY A 22 5.28 10.29 -0.23
C GLY A 22 4.43 10.19 -1.50
N ILE A 23 3.68 9.09 -1.67
CA ILE A 23 2.83 8.87 -2.85
C ILE A 23 1.43 9.42 -2.55
N ASP A 24 1.07 10.52 -3.21
CA ASP A 24 -0.28 11.08 -3.13
C ASP A 24 -1.28 10.28 -3.97
N LEU A 25 -1.87 9.25 -3.35
CA LEU A 25 -2.89 8.43 -4.01
C LEU A 25 -4.13 9.23 -4.43
N THR A 26 -4.50 10.28 -3.69
CA THR A 26 -5.66 11.11 -4.01
C THR A 26 -5.43 11.89 -5.30
N ALA A 27 -4.29 12.57 -5.42
CA ALA A 27 -3.92 13.28 -6.65
C ALA A 27 -3.82 12.33 -7.84
N ARG A 28 -3.28 11.12 -7.64
CA ARG A 28 -3.21 10.09 -8.69
C ARG A 28 -4.59 9.62 -9.13
N MET A 29 -5.50 9.35 -8.19
CA MET A 29 -6.89 8.97 -8.51
C MET A 29 -7.64 10.08 -9.25
N ILE A 30 -7.42 11.35 -8.90
CA ILE A 30 -8.02 12.49 -9.64
C ILE A 30 -7.47 12.53 -11.07
N ARG A 31 -6.16 12.35 -11.24
CA ARG A 31 -5.50 12.37 -12.57
C ARG A 31 -5.91 11.18 -13.43
N GLN A 32 -6.10 10.01 -12.82
CA GLN A 32 -6.35 8.75 -13.51
C GLN A 32 -7.49 7.96 -12.84
N PRO A 33 -8.75 8.41 -12.96
CA PRO A 33 -9.88 7.88 -12.19
C PRO A 33 -10.28 6.46 -12.56
N PHE A 34 -9.82 5.92 -13.68
CA PHE A 34 -10.17 4.55 -14.12
C PHE A 34 -9.06 3.52 -13.84
N THR A 35 -7.79 3.92 -13.87
CA THR A 35 -6.66 2.99 -13.76
C THR A 35 -6.12 2.88 -12.34
N GLU A 36 -6.04 3.99 -11.59
CA GLU A 36 -5.49 4.00 -10.22
C GLU A 36 -6.38 3.24 -9.22
N PRO A 37 -7.73 3.29 -9.27
CA PRO A 37 -8.55 2.44 -8.43
C PRO A 37 -8.36 0.94 -8.68
N MET A 38 -8.15 0.55 -9.95
CA MET A 38 -7.88 -0.86 -10.31
C MET A 38 -6.50 -1.30 -9.81
N ALA A 39 -5.50 -0.42 -9.90
CA ALA A 39 -4.19 -0.66 -9.32
C ALA A 39 -4.26 -0.81 -7.79
N MET A 40 -5.00 0.07 -7.10
CA MET A 40 -5.22 -0.01 -5.65
C MET A 40 -5.89 -1.33 -5.25
N ARG A 41 -6.95 -1.73 -5.97
CA ARG A 41 -7.62 -3.03 -5.74
C ARG A 41 -6.64 -4.19 -5.88
N ALA A 42 -5.82 -4.21 -6.94
CA ALA A 42 -4.83 -5.27 -7.15
C ALA A 42 -3.76 -5.30 -6.04
N MET A 43 -3.31 -4.12 -5.57
CA MET A 43 -2.35 -4.01 -4.47
C MET A 43 -2.94 -4.50 -3.15
N THR A 44 -4.20 -4.18 -2.86
CA THR A 44 -4.92 -4.67 -1.68
C THR A 44 -5.06 -6.19 -1.70
N LEU A 45 -5.44 -6.79 -2.83
CA LEU A 45 -5.53 -8.25 -2.96
C LEU A 45 -4.18 -8.93 -2.71
N ARG A 46 -3.10 -8.38 -3.28
CA ARG A 46 -1.74 -8.88 -3.06
C ARG A 46 -1.28 -8.71 -1.60
N CYS A 47 -1.64 -7.59 -0.96
CA CYS A 47 -1.31 -7.37 0.45
C CYS A 47 -2.08 -8.34 1.35
N ALA A 48 -3.34 -8.62 1.03
CA ALA A 48 -4.16 -9.59 1.76
C ALA A 48 -3.62 -11.02 1.71
N ASP A 49 -2.77 -11.36 0.74
CA ASP A 49 -2.08 -12.65 0.64
C ASP A 49 -0.73 -12.67 1.39
N CYS A 50 -0.26 -11.51 1.87
CA CYS A 50 0.99 -11.40 2.61
C CYS A 50 0.88 -11.96 4.04
N ALA A 51 1.92 -12.66 4.50
CA ALA A 51 2.03 -13.13 5.88
C ALA A 51 2.55 -12.03 6.85
N SER A 52 3.28 -11.03 6.34
CA SER A 52 3.95 -9.98 7.11
C SER A 52 3.08 -8.75 7.42
N HIS A 53 1.77 -8.93 7.65
CA HIS A 53 0.87 -7.81 7.97
C HIS A 53 1.28 -7.09 9.25
N ALA A 54 1.57 -7.84 10.32
CA ALA A 54 2.00 -7.28 11.60
C ALA A 54 3.30 -6.48 11.48
N GLU A 55 4.26 -6.96 10.68
CA GLU A 55 5.52 -6.26 10.42
C GLU A 55 5.29 -4.94 9.69
N CYS A 56 4.40 -4.93 8.68
CA CYS A 56 3.98 -3.69 8.03
C CYS A 56 3.30 -2.72 9.01
N THR A 57 2.42 -3.20 9.89
CA THR A 57 1.80 -2.35 10.92
C THR A 57 2.86 -1.73 11.83
N THR A 58 3.73 -2.54 12.44
CA THR A 58 4.78 -2.04 13.33
C THR A 58 5.73 -1.07 12.63
N LEU A 59 6.13 -1.37 11.37
CA LEU A 59 6.97 -0.47 10.59
C LEU A 59 6.27 0.87 10.35
N GLN A 60 4.99 0.85 9.99
CA GLN A 60 4.22 2.05 9.73
C GLN A 60 3.97 2.87 11.02
N ASP A 61 3.72 2.22 12.15
CA ASP A 61 3.52 2.91 13.43
C ASP A 61 4.82 3.59 13.91
N ALA A 62 5.97 2.97 13.66
CA ALA A 62 7.27 3.50 14.07
C ALA A 62 7.81 4.60 13.14
N ASN A 63 7.28 4.75 11.92
CA ASN A 63 7.84 5.64 10.91
C ASN A 63 6.78 6.53 10.28
N ALA A 64 6.95 7.85 10.40
CA ALA A 64 6.12 8.83 9.70
C ALA A 64 6.46 8.94 8.20
N HIS A 65 7.68 8.58 7.81
CA HIS A 65 8.18 8.62 6.44
C HIS A 65 9.08 7.42 6.16
N LEU A 66 9.11 6.98 4.90
CA LEU A 66 9.96 5.91 4.40
C LEU A 66 10.52 6.31 3.03
N ASP A 67 11.81 6.09 2.81
CA ASP A 67 12.42 6.31 1.49
C ASP A 67 12.03 5.21 0.49
N SER A 68 11.83 3.99 0.98
CA SER A 68 11.50 2.83 0.17
C SER A 68 10.62 1.83 0.92
N ALA A 69 9.81 1.07 0.17
CA ALA A 69 9.04 -0.03 0.73
C ALA A 69 10.00 -1.11 1.26
N PRO A 70 9.67 -1.80 2.36
CA PRO A 70 10.55 -2.82 2.92
C PRO A 70 10.73 -3.98 1.92
N ALA A 71 11.87 -4.67 2.00
CA ALA A 71 12.24 -5.72 1.03
C ALA A 71 11.20 -6.86 0.93
N TYR A 72 10.49 -7.16 2.02
CA TYR A 72 9.45 -8.17 2.08
C TYR A 72 8.08 -7.69 1.53
N CYS A 73 7.94 -6.40 1.21
CA CYS A 73 6.68 -5.86 0.72
C CYS A 73 6.35 -6.46 -0.65
N LEU A 74 5.29 -7.26 -0.73
CA LEU A 74 4.82 -7.80 -2.01
C LEU A 74 4.54 -6.67 -3.01
N ASN A 75 4.09 -5.49 -2.54
CA ASN A 75 3.84 -4.28 -3.31
C ASN A 75 5.05 -3.37 -3.58
N GLY A 76 6.24 -3.73 -3.10
CA GLY A 76 7.43 -2.87 -3.19
C GLY A 76 7.77 -2.42 -4.60
N ARG A 77 7.72 -3.32 -5.59
CA ARG A 77 7.93 -2.96 -7.01
C ARG A 77 6.91 -1.95 -7.53
N LYS A 78 5.64 -2.08 -7.14
CA LYS A 78 4.58 -1.17 -7.59
C LYS A 78 4.72 0.20 -6.95
N PHE A 79 5.03 0.26 -5.65
CA PHE A 79 5.32 1.52 -4.97
C PHE A 79 6.54 2.23 -5.57
N LYS A 80 7.63 1.50 -5.82
CA LYS A 80 8.81 2.07 -6.47
C LYS A 80 8.50 2.69 -7.83
N ALA A 81 7.65 2.04 -8.63
CA ALA A 81 7.20 2.58 -9.91
C ALA A 81 6.31 3.83 -9.76
N MET A 82 5.55 3.94 -8.66
CA MET A 82 4.73 5.12 -8.36
C MET A 82 5.55 6.30 -7.83
N GLN A 83 6.66 6.07 -7.12
CA GLN A 83 7.56 7.14 -6.65
C GLN A 83 8.38 7.77 -7.78
N ALA A 84 8.60 7.02 -8.87
CA ALA A 84 9.44 7.45 -9.98
C ALA A 84 8.73 8.35 -11.01
N GLY A 85 7.45 8.67 -10.84
CA GLY A 85 6.68 9.48 -11.79
C GLY A 85 5.60 10.32 -11.13
#